data_AF-A0A7C4HPI4-F1
#
_entry.id   AF-A0A7C4HPI4-F1
#
_cell.length_a   1.000
_cell.length_b   1.000
_cell.length_c   1.000
_cell.angle_alpha   90.00
_cell.angle_beta   90.00
_cell.angle_gamma   90.00
#
_symmetry.space_group_name_H-M   'P 1'
#
loop_
_entity.id
_entity.type
_entity.pdbx_description
1 polymer ?
#
loop_
_entity_poly.entity_id
_entity_poly.type
_entity_poly.pdbx_seq_one_letter_code
_entity_poly.pdbx_strand_id
1 'polypeptide(L)'
;MIYRGVLVTGTDTGAGKTVIACGLAALFRRQGMTVGALKPVETGFEKWEGSDAGRLAEAAGISATDLNGDCHRLRMIVPWTFQAPLAPAEAAA
;
A
#
# COMPACT_ATOMS: atom_id res chain seq x y z
N MET A 1 -3.94 13.14 20.11
CA MET A 1 -4.45 13.33 18.74
C MET A 1 -5.26 12.09 18.39
N ILE A 2 -6.49 12.22 17.90
CA ILE A 2 -7.34 11.07 17.50
C ILE A 2 -7.23 10.94 15.98
N TYR A 3 -6.83 9.78 15.48
CA TYR A 3 -6.79 9.47 14.05
C TYR A 3 -8.03 8.68 13.65
N ARG A 4 -8.59 8.96 12.46
CA ARG A 4 -9.66 8.17 11.85
C ARG A 4 -9.03 7.19 10.86
N GLY A 5 -9.36 5.90 10.98
CA GLY A 5 -8.83 4.85 10.12
C GLY A 5 -9.94 4.07 9.41
N VAL A 6 -9.65 3.59 8.21
CA VAL A 6 -10.49 2.66 7.46
C VAL A 6 -9.67 1.42 7.15
N LEU A 7 -10.17 0.24 7.54
CA LEU A 7 -9.57 -1.04 7.20
C LEU A 7 -10.30 -1.64 6.01
N VAL A 8 -9.58 -1.90 4.93
CA VAL A 8 -10.09 -2.65 3.78
C VAL A 8 -9.63 -4.10 3.90
N THR A 9 -10.56 -4.99 4.26
CA THR A 9 -10.34 -6.43 4.28
C THR A 9 -11.01 -7.10 3.06
N GLY A 10 -10.79 -8.39 2.87
CA GLY A 10 -11.43 -9.15 1.79
C GLY A 10 -11.17 -10.64 1.93
N THR A 11 -11.92 -11.42 1.15
CA THR A 11 -11.99 -12.88 1.28
C THR A 11 -10.83 -13.61 0.60
N ASP A 12 -10.20 -12.99 -0.39
CA ASP A 12 -9.11 -13.61 -1.17
C ASP A 12 -8.13 -12.56 -1.74
N THR A 13 -7.00 -13.02 -2.26
CA THR A 13 -6.09 -12.28 -3.13
C THR A 13 -6.82 -11.92 -4.44
N GLY A 14 -6.52 -10.76 -5.03
CA GLY A 14 -7.19 -10.31 -6.26
C GLY A 14 -8.62 -9.78 -6.08
N ALA A 15 -9.24 -9.88 -4.91
CA ALA A 15 -10.60 -9.37 -4.62
C ALA A 15 -10.76 -7.83 -4.72
N GLY A 16 -9.76 -7.09 -5.19
CA GLY A 16 -9.84 -5.63 -5.39
C GLY A 16 -9.54 -4.77 -4.17
N LYS A 17 -9.06 -5.35 -3.06
CA LYS A 17 -8.76 -4.61 -1.80
C LYS A 17 -7.89 -3.36 -2.02
N THR A 18 -6.78 -3.51 -2.76
CA THR A 18 -5.87 -2.39 -3.05
C THR A 18 -6.55 -1.31 -3.89
N VAL A 19 -7.37 -1.70 -4.88
CA VAL A 19 -8.12 -0.75 -5.72
C VAL A 19 -9.08 0.09 -4.89
N ILE A 20 -9.84 -0.55 -3.99
CA ILE A 20 -10.74 0.15 -3.05
C ILE A 20 -9.95 1.07 -2.11
N ALA A 21 -8.85 0.59 -1.53
CA ALA A 21 -8.01 1.41 -0.65
C ALA A 21 -7.45 2.65 -1.37
N CYS A 22 -6.98 2.51 -2.62
CA CYS A 22 -6.54 3.63 -3.45
C CYS A 22 -7.68 4.62 -3.72
N GLY A 23 -8.88 4.13 -4.06
CA GLY A 23 -10.04 4.97 -4.30
C GLY A 23 -10.43 5.81 -3.08
N LEU A 24 -10.42 5.20 -1.89
CA LEU A 24 -10.67 5.89 -0.63
C LEU A 24 -9.58 6.93 -0.31
N ALA A 25 -8.30 6.56 -0.47
CA ALA A 25 -7.19 7.47 -0.25
C ALA A 25 -7.27 8.71 -1.17
N ALA A 26 -7.54 8.50 -2.45
CA ALA A 26 -7.70 9.58 -3.42
C ALA A 26 -8.93 10.45 -3.09
N LEU A 27 -10.05 9.85 -2.68
CA LEU A 27 -11.24 10.59 -2.27
C LEU A 27 -10.97 11.49 -1.06
N PHE A 28 -10.37 10.96 0.01
CA PHE A 28 -10.09 11.73 1.22
C PHE A 28 -9.10 12.87 0.96
N ARG A 29 -8.10 12.67 0.11
CA ARG A 29 -7.22 13.76 -0.32
C ARG A 29 -7.96 14.84 -1.09
N ARG A 30 -8.85 14.46 -2.01
CA ARG A 30 -9.69 15.42 -2.75
C ARG A 30 -10.59 16.24 -1.82
N GLN A 31 -10.88 15.74 -0.63
CA GLN A 31 -11.59 16.44 0.44
C GLN A 31 -10.67 17.29 1.34
N GLY A 32 -9.38 17.41 1.03
CA GLY A 32 -8.42 18.22 1.77
C GLY A 32 -7.83 17.52 3.01
N MET A 33 -8.02 16.21 3.16
CA MET A 33 -7.49 15.47 4.30
C MET A 33 -6.03 15.05 4.07
N THR A 34 -5.23 15.08 5.13
CA THR A 34 -3.93 14.39 5.17
C THR A 34 -4.18 12.90 5.33
N VAL A 35 -3.71 12.09 4.38
CA VAL A 35 -3.95 10.65 4.33
C VAL A 35 -2.66 9.88 4.56
N GLY A 36 -2.65 9.01 5.56
CA GLY A 36 -1.65 7.96 5.70
C GLY A 36 -2.10 6.68 4.98
N ALA A 37 -1.13 5.86 4.56
CA ALA A 37 -1.39 4.60 3.88
C ALA A 37 -0.56 3.47 4.50
N LEU A 38 -1.16 2.28 4.59
CA LEU A 38 -0.50 1.06 5.02
C LEU A 38 -1.06 -0.13 4.25
N LYS A 39 -0.17 -0.91 3.64
CA LYS A 39 -0.41 -2.25 3.11
C LYS A 39 0.56 -3.17 3.85
N PRO A 40 0.15 -3.87 4.93
CA PRO A 40 1.08 -4.55 5.80
C PRO A 40 2.00 -5.54 5.09
N VAL A 41 1.46 -6.33 4.17
CA VAL A 41 2.19 -7.36 3.43
C VAL A 41 1.86 -7.29 1.94
N GLU A 42 2.87 -7.46 1.10
CA GLU A 42 2.74 -7.68 -0.35
C GLU A 42 3.48 -8.96 -0.75
N THR A 43 2.73 -9.95 -1.23
CA THR A 43 3.26 -11.21 -1.77
C THR A 43 3.23 -11.16 -3.30
N GLY A 44 4.07 -11.96 -3.96
CA GLY A 44 4.29 -11.82 -5.41
C GLY A 44 5.03 -10.53 -5.79
N PHE A 45 5.83 -9.97 -4.88
CA PHE A 45 6.53 -8.70 -5.11
C PHE A 45 7.78 -8.92 -5.97
N GLU A 46 7.81 -8.27 -7.14
CA GLU A 46 8.96 -8.30 -8.05
C GLU A 46 9.76 -6.98 -8.03
N LYS A 47 9.05 -5.84 -8.13
CA LYS A 47 9.63 -4.50 -8.18
C LYS A 47 8.64 -3.45 -7.68
N TRP A 48 9.15 -2.27 -7.33
CA TRP A 48 8.34 -1.15 -6.84
C TRP A 48 7.42 -0.55 -7.91
N GLU A 49 7.90 -0.50 -9.16
CA GLU A 49 7.11 0.00 -10.28
C GLU A 49 5.88 -0.89 -10.51
N GLY A 50 4.69 -0.30 -10.39
CA GLY A 50 3.43 -1.02 -10.55
C GLY A 50 2.98 -1.83 -9.33
N SER A 51 3.77 -1.85 -8.24
CA SER A 51 3.42 -2.50 -6.96
C SER A 51 2.15 -1.93 -6.34
N ASP A 52 1.48 -2.73 -5.52
CA ASP A 52 0.29 -2.29 -4.81
C ASP A 52 0.60 -1.15 -3.83
N ALA A 53 1.73 -1.23 -3.13
CA ALA A 53 2.21 -0.15 -2.27
C ALA A 53 2.49 1.14 -3.04
N GLY A 54 3.08 1.06 -4.23
CA GLY A 54 3.32 2.21 -5.09
C GLY A 54 2.02 2.89 -5.51
N ARG A 55 1.02 2.11 -5.95
CA ARG A 55 -0.32 2.62 -6.31
C ARG A 55 -1.01 3.28 -5.12
N LEU A 56 -0.91 2.67 -3.94
CA LEU A 56 -1.51 3.21 -2.73
C LEU A 56 -0.81 4.49 -2.27
N ALA A 57 0.52 4.58 -2.40
CA ALA A 57 1.30 5.78 -2.12
C ALA A 57 0.86 6.94 -3.00
N GLU A 58 0.78 6.71 -4.31
CA GLU A 58 0.33 7.71 -5.29
C GLU A 58 -1.08 8.20 -4.96
N ALA A 59 -2.00 7.27 -4.69
CA ALA A 59 -3.36 7.60 -4.30
C ALA A 59 -3.41 8.42 -3.00
N ALA A 60 -2.53 8.12 -2.03
CA ALA A 60 -2.38 8.85 -0.77
C ALA A 60 -1.54 10.15 -0.88
N GLY A 61 -0.95 10.43 -2.04
CA GLY A 61 -0.15 11.64 -2.25
C GLY A 61 1.22 11.59 -1.59
N ILE A 62 1.66 10.38 -1.30
CA ILE A 62 2.96 10.11 -0.71
C ILE A 62 3.91 9.82 -1.87
N SER A 63 4.96 10.62 -1.98
CA SER A 63 6.01 10.35 -2.96
C SER A 63 6.62 8.99 -2.71
N ALA A 64 6.65 8.15 -3.74
CA ALA A 64 7.20 6.80 -3.70
C ALA A 64 8.71 6.81 -3.41
N THR A 65 9.41 7.81 -3.94
CA THR A 65 10.85 7.98 -3.75
C THR A 65 11.16 9.05 -2.71
N ASP A 66 12.32 8.92 -2.07
CA ASP A 66 12.95 9.99 -1.30
C ASP A 66 13.73 10.97 -2.21
N LEU A 67 14.52 11.86 -1.60
CA LEU A 67 15.28 12.89 -2.30
C LEU A 67 16.44 12.35 -3.15
N ASN A 68 16.87 11.10 -2.91
CA ASN A 68 17.92 10.43 -3.69
C ASN A 68 17.34 9.60 -4.84
N GLY A 69 16.01 9.51 -4.95
CA GLY A 69 15.34 8.67 -5.94
C GLY A 69 15.09 7.24 -5.45
N ASP A 70 15.39 6.93 -4.19
CA ASP A 70 15.21 5.58 -3.64
C ASP A 70 13.80 5.35 -3.13
N CYS A 71 13.27 4.14 -3.34
CA CYS A 71 11.92 3.75 -2.91
C CYS A 71 11.78 3.48 -1.41
N HIS A 72 12.66 4.02 -0.56
CA HIS A 72 12.64 3.80 0.89
C HIS A 72 11.30 4.18 1.54
N ARG A 73 10.60 5.18 0.99
CA ARG A 73 9.28 5.59 1.49
C ARG A 73 8.21 4.53 1.28
N LEU A 74 8.29 3.73 0.21
CA LEU A 74 7.34 2.64 0.01
C LEU A 74 7.47 1.56 1.10
N ARG A 75 8.65 1.38 1.70
CA ARG A 75 8.83 0.46 2.85
C ARG A 75 8.09 0.90 4.11
N MET A 76 7.74 2.18 4.23
CA MET A 76 6.87 2.67 5.31
C MET A 76 5.39 2.35 5.07
N ILE A 77 5.02 2.17 3.81
CA ILE A 77 3.65 1.79 3.39
C ILE A 77 3.52 0.28 3.39
N VAL A 78 4.52 -0.45 2.88
CA VAL A 78 4.62 -1.90 2.91
C VAL A 78 5.91 -2.36 3.60
N PRO A 79 5.86 -2.68 4.90
CA PRO A 79 7.05 -3.11 5.63
C PRO A 79 7.54 -4.50 5.22
N TRP A 80 6.64 -5.38 4.75
CA TRP A 80 6.99 -6.76 4.37
C TRP A 80 6.62 -7.05 2.92
N THR A 81 7.63 -7.43 2.14
CA THR A 81 7.46 -7.90 0.76
C THR A 81 8.03 -9.31 0.62
N PHE A 82 7.32 -10.17 -0.11
CA PHE A 82 7.75 -11.53 -0.40
C PHE A 82 7.60 -11.83 -1.89
N GLN A 83 8.59 -12.50 -2.46
CA GLN A 83 8.58 -12.86 -3.88
C GLN A 83 7.55 -13.96 -4.20
N ALA A 84 7.34 -14.91 -3.29
CA ALA A 84 6.38 -15.98 -3.48
C ALA A 84 4.94 -15.43 -3.54
N PRO A 85 4.14 -15.73 -4.58
CA PRO A 85 2.76 -15.26 -4.72
C PRO A 85 1.78 -16.15 -3.92
N LEU A 86 2.05 -16.32 -2.63
CA LEU A 86 1.28 -17.16 -1.71
C LEU A 86 0.59 -16.32 -0.63
N ALA A 87 -0.16 -16.95 0.27
CA ALA A 87 -0.67 -16.28 1.45
C ALA A 87 0.51 -15.79 2.32
N PRO A 88 0.39 -14.68 3.06
CA PRO A 88 1.51 -14.09 3.82
C PRO A 88 2.28 -15.06 4.73
N ALA A 89 1.58 -15.97 5.42
CA ALA A 89 2.21 -16.94 6.31
C ALA A 89 3.03 -17.99 5.55
N GLU A 90 2.59 -18.37 4.36
CA GLU A 90 3.29 -19.34 3.50
C GLU A 90 4.45 -18.68 2.75
N ALA A 91 4.28 -17.43 2.31
CA ALA A 91 5.30 -16.68 1.61
C ALA A 91 6.50 -16.29 2.50
N ALA A 92 6.30 -16.30 3.83
CA ALA A 92 7.32 -15.98 4.83
C ALA A 92 8.07 -17.21 5.39
N ALA A 93 7.68 -18.42 4.96
CA ALA A 93 8.23 -19.70 5.43
C ALA A 93 9.50 -20.12 4.66
#